data_AF-A0A453BN74-F1
#
_entry.id   AF-A0A453BN74-F1
#
_cell.length_a   1.000
_cell.length_b   1.000
_cell.length_c   1.000
_cell.angle_alpha   90.00
_cell.angle_beta   90.00
_cell.angle_gamma   90.00
#
_symmetry.space_group_name_H-M   'P 1'
#
loop_
_entity.id
_entity.type
_entity.pdbx_description
1 polymer ?
#
loop_
_entity_poly.entity_id
_entity_poly.type
_entity_poly.pdbx_seq_one_letter_code
_entity_poly.pdbx_strand_id
1 'polypeptide(L)'
;NPGYLDGLADAYEQGLVKSVGVSNYSEKRLRDAHERLKKRGVPLASNQVNYSLIYRNPEENGVKAACDELGITLIAYSPIAQGALTGKYTPANPPTGPRGRIYTSDFLSKVAAP
;
A
#
# COMPACT_ATOMS: atom_id res chain seq x y z
N ASN A 1 12.76 -11.73 -0.69
CA ASN A 1 13.04 -13.17 -0.75
C ASN A 1 12.44 -13.70 -2.05
N PRO A 2 13.26 -14.18 -3.00
CA PRO A 2 12.77 -14.73 -4.26
C PRO A 2 11.77 -15.89 -4.07
N GLY A 3 11.99 -16.81 -3.13
CA GLY A 3 11.14 -18.00 -2.98
C GLY A 3 9.64 -17.70 -2.79
N TYR A 4 9.28 -16.55 -2.22
CA TYR A 4 7.87 -16.15 -2.08
C TYR A 4 7.21 -15.81 -3.41
N LEU A 5 7.92 -15.17 -4.35
CA LEU A 5 7.38 -14.87 -5.67
C LEU A 5 7.24 -16.16 -6.50
N ASP A 6 8.13 -17.13 -6.30
CA ASP A 6 8.02 -18.42 -6.98
C ASP A 6 6.79 -19.19 -6.48
N GLY A 7 6.58 -19.26 -5.16
CA GLY A 7 5.39 -19.90 -4.60
C GLY A 7 4.08 -19.22 -5.02
N LEU A 8 4.07 -17.89 -5.19
CA LEU A 8 2.92 -17.18 -5.75
C LEU A 8 2.66 -17.58 -7.21
N ALA A 9 3.70 -17.71 -8.02
CA ALA A 9 3.57 -18.18 -9.40
C ALA A 9 3.12 -19.65 -9.46
N ASP A 10 3.62 -20.52 -8.58
CA ASP A 10 3.18 -21.92 -8.49
C ASP A 10 1.68 -22.01 -8.22
N ALA A 11 1.16 -21.17 -7.31
CA ALA A 11 -0.27 -21.13 -6.99
C ALA A 11 -1.12 -20.68 -8.19
N TYR A 12 -0.63 -19.74 -9.00
CA TYR A 12 -1.31 -19.31 -10.22
C TYR A 12 -1.32 -20.41 -11.29
N GLU A 13 -0.17 -21.03 -11.55
CA GLU A 13 -0.03 -22.09 -12.56
C GLU A 13 -0.85 -23.35 -12.22
N GLN A 14 -0.99 -23.66 -10.93
CA GLN A 14 -1.88 -24.71 -10.44
C GLN A 14 -3.38 -24.34 -10.51
N GLY A 15 -3.72 -23.11 -10.94
CA GLY A 15 -5.10 -22.64 -11.04
C GLY A 15 -5.77 -22.34 -9.70
N LEU A 16 -5.01 -22.25 -8.60
CA LEU A 16 -5.55 -21.97 -7.26
C LEU A 16 -5.98 -20.50 -7.12
N VAL A 17 -5.37 -19.61 -7.90
CA VAL A 17 -5.67 -18.18 -7.91
C VAL A 17 -5.72 -17.64 -9.34
N LYS A 18 -6.49 -16.58 -9.56
CA LYS A 18 -6.61 -15.90 -10.86
C LYS A 18 -5.52 -14.84 -11.09
N SER A 19 -4.81 -14.43 -10.04
CA SER A 19 -3.76 -13.41 -10.08
C SER A 19 -3.03 -13.34 -8.75
N VAL A 20 -1.87 -12.67 -8.71
CA VAL A 20 -1.09 -12.47 -7.49
C VAL A 20 -0.86 -10.99 -7.22
N GLY A 21 -0.62 -10.65 -5.96
CA GLY A 21 -0.40 -9.27 -5.52
C GLY A 21 0.65 -9.19 -4.42
N VAL A 22 1.15 -7.97 -4.19
CA VAL A 22 2.12 -7.67 -3.14
C VAL A 22 1.59 -6.55 -2.24
N SER A 23 2.24 -6.34 -1.10
CA SER A 23 1.92 -5.24 -0.18
C SER A 23 3.18 -4.52 0.25
N ASN A 24 3.12 -3.19 0.23
CA ASN A 24 4.22 -2.28 0.60
C ASN A 24 5.52 -2.57 -0.15
N TYR A 25 5.43 -2.98 -1.42
CA TYR A 25 6.62 -3.05 -2.27
C TYR A 25 7.02 -1.64 -2.70
N SER A 26 8.32 -1.34 -2.59
CA SER A 26 8.92 -0.14 -3.18
C SER A 26 8.99 -0.26 -4.70
N GLU A 27 9.25 0.85 -5.39
CA GLU A 27 9.45 0.86 -6.85
C GLU A 27 10.39 -0.26 -7.31
N LYS A 28 11.60 -0.34 -6.73
CA LYS A 28 12.58 -1.36 -7.12
C LYS A 28 12.01 -2.77 -6.96
N ARG A 29 11.34 -3.04 -5.83
CA ARG A 29 10.77 -4.37 -5.57
C ARG A 29 9.61 -4.68 -6.51
N LEU A 30 8.81 -3.69 -6.91
CA LEU A 30 7.75 -3.86 -7.90
C LEU A 30 8.32 -4.27 -9.25
N ARG A 31 9.32 -3.54 -9.75
CA ARG A 31 9.99 -3.86 -11.02
C ARG A 31 10.62 -5.25 -10.98
N ASP A 32 11.37 -5.56 -9.93
CA ASP A 32 11.99 -6.88 -9.74
C ASP A 32 10.93 -8.00 -9.71
N ALA A 33 9.80 -7.78 -9.03
CA ALA A 33 8.72 -8.77 -8.93
C ALA A 33 7.96 -8.94 -10.25
N HIS A 34 7.65 -7.83 -10.92
CA HIS A 34 6.99 -7.83 -12.23
C HIS A 34 7.83 -8.61 -13.24
N GLU A 35 9.12 -8.30 -13.39
CA GLU A 35 10.02 -8.99 -14.30
C GLU A 35 10.13 -10.48 -14.00
N ARG A 36 10.13 -10.85 -12.72
CA ARG A 36 10.23 -12.25 -12.32
C ARG A 36 8.97 -13.05 -12.62
N LEU A 37 7.80 -12.52 -12.29
CA LEU A 37 6.52 -13.16 -12.54
C LEU A 37 6.20 -13.21 -14.04
N LYS A 38 6.56 -12.15 -14.78
CA LYS A 38 6.41 -12.06 -16.24
C LYS A 38 7.15 -13.17 -16.99
N LYS A 39 8.34 -13.60 -16.52
CA LYS A 39 9.08 -14.75 -17.08
C LYS A 39 8.30 -16.06 -17.03
N ARG A 40 7.33 -16.17 -16.13
CA ARG A 40 6.43 -17.34 -15.97
C ARG A 40 5.03 -17.08 -16.54
N GLY A 41 4.81 -15.95 -17.21
CA GLY A 41 3.48 -15.57 -17.70
C GLY A 41 2.47 -15.25 -16.60
N VAL A 42 2.94 -14.99 -15.37
CA VAL A 42 2.08 -14.69 -14.22
C VAL A 42 1.90 -13.18 -14.08
N PRO A 43 0.67 -12.64 -14.12
CA PRO A 43 0.44 -11.21 -13.97
C PRO A 43 0.55 -10.78 -12.50
N LEU A 44 1.38 -9.78 -12.22
CA LEU A 44 1.37 -9.07 -10.95
C LEU A 44 0.23 -8.04 -10.96
N ALA A 45 -0.88 -8.34 -10.30
CA ALA A 45 -2.10 -7.56 -10.43
C ALA A 45 -2.14 -6.31 -9.57
N SER A 46 -1.56 -6.34 -8.36
CA SER A 46 -1.72 -5.23 -7.41
C SER A 46 -0.56 -5.02 -6.44
N ASN A 47 -0.41 -3.78 -5.97
CA ASN A 47 0.38 -3.43 -4.79
C ASN A 47 -0.52 -2.71 -3.76
N GLN A 48 -0.69 -3.30 -2.58
CA GLN A 48 -1.44 -2.68 -1.49
C GLN A 48 -0.52 -1.81 -0.63
N VAL A 49 -0.81 -0.51 -0.52
CA VAL A 49 0.04 0.48 0.18
C VAL A 49 -0.76 1.33 1.14
N ASN A 50 -0.11 1.87 2.18
CA ASN A 50 -0.71 2.91 3.00
C ASN A 50 -0.84 4.15 2.12
N TYR A 51 -2.06 4.62 1.92
CA TYR A 51 -2.31 5.79 1.09
C TYR A 51 -3.59 6.48 1.55
N SER A 52 -3.49 7.77 1.83
CA SER A 52 -4.60 8.62 2.28
C SER A 52 -4.24 10.09 2.02
N LEU A 53 -5.19 11.00 2.23
CA LEU A 53 -4.94 12.44 2.04
C LEU A 53 -3.78 12.98 2.90
N ILE A 54 -3.49 12.35 4.05
CA ILE A 54 -2.39 12.74 4.96
C ILE A 54 -1.12 11.90 4.81
N TYR A 55 -1.19 10.81 4.05
CA TYR A 55 -0.04 9.96 3.77
C TYR A 55 0.01 9.71 2.26
N ARG A 56 0.72 10.60 1.56
CA ARG A 56 0.83 10.62 0.10
C ARG A 56 2.17 10.16 -0.44
N ASN A 57 3.05 9.63 0.43
CA ASN A 57 4.37 9.11 0.06
C ASN A 57 4.39 8.20 -1.19
N PRO A 58 3.38 7.31 -1.43
CA PRO A 58 3.35 6.53 -2.67
C PRO A 58 3.38 7.34 -3.98
N GLU A 59 2.94 8.61 -3.96
CA GLU A 59 2.99 9.51 -5.11
C GLU A 59 4.41 10.04 -5.39
N GLU A 60 5.23 10.17 -4.34
CA GLU A 60 6.52 10.86 -4.40
C GLU A 60 7.70 9.88 -4.49
N ASN A 61 7.54 8.66 -3.96
CA ASN A 61 8.62 7.68 -3.85
C ASN A 61 8.72 6.71 -5.05
N GLY A 62 8.08 7.04 -6.16
CA GLY A 62 8.08 6.26 -7.40
C GLY A 62 7.14 5.04 -7.42
N VAL A 63 6.53 4.65 -6.29
CA VAL A 63 5.64 3.47 -6.23
C VAL A 63 4.42 3.63 -7.13
N LYS A 64 3.72 4.77 -7.03
CA LYS A 64 2.54 5.02 -7.88
C LYS A 64 2.93 5.05 -9.36
N ALA A 65 4.00 5.77 -9.70
CA ALA A 65 4.47 5.85 -11.08
C ALA A 65 4.82 4.46 -11.66
N ALA A 66 5.53 3.62 -10.89
CA ALA A 66 5.85 2.26 -11.31
C ALA A 66 4.60 1.36 -11.45
N CYS A 67 3.61 1.52 -10.56
CA CYS A 67 2.33 0.83 -10.71
C CYS A 67 1.62 1.22 -12.01
N ASP A 68 1.51 2.52 -12.29
CA ASP A 68 0.86 3.06 -13.49
C ASP A 68 1.58 2.58 -14.77
N GLU A 69 2.92 2.61 -14.79
CA GLU A 69 3.75 2.18 -15.93
C GLU A 69 3.62 0.67 -16.22
N LEU A 70 3.62 -0.16 -15.18
CA LEU A 70 3.62 -1.62 -15.29
C LEU A 70 2.21 -2.23 -15.40
N GLY A 71 1.15 -1.41 -15.35
CA GLY A 71 -0.24 -1.87 -15.33
C GLY A 71 -0.62 -2.60 -14.04
N ILE A 72 0.05 -2.28 -12.92
CA ILE A 72 -0.22 -2.87 -11.60
C ILE A 72 -1.21 -1.96 -10.86
N THR A 73 -2.31 -2.51 -10.34
CA THR A 73 -3.30 -1.74 -9.58
C THR A 73 -2.74 -1.36 -8.21
N LEU A 74 -2.61 -0.06 -7.94
CA LEU A 74 -2.31 0.43 -6.60
C LEU A 74 -3.59 0.45 -5.76
N ILE A 75 -3.59 -0.28 -4.64
CA ILE A 75 -4.75 -0.37 -3.74
C ILE A 75 -4.38 0.29 -2.41
N ALA A 76 -5.16 1.30 -2.01
CA ALA A 76 -4.97 1.99 -0.74
C ALA A 76 -5.54 1.16 0.42
N TYR A 77 -4.72 0.81 1.41
CA TYR A 77 -5.22 0.49 2.74
C TYR A 77 -5.18 1.73 3.63
N SER A 78 -6.07 1.75 4.64
CA SER A 78 -6.26 2.91 5.52
C SER A 78 -6.53 4.24 4.79
N PRO A 79 -7.42 4.31 3.77
CA PRO A 79 -7.70 5.54 3.03
C PRO A 79 -8.23 6.69 3.90
N ILE A 80 -8.88 6.36 5.01
CA ILE A 80 -9.36 7.32 6.03
C ILE A 80 -8.45 7.38 7.27
N ALA A 81 -7.20 6.94 7.15
CA ALA A 81 -6.19 6.97 8.21
C ALA A 81 -6.71 6.42 9.55
N GLN A 82 -7.27 5.20 9.52
CA GLN A 82 -7.84 4.53 10.70
C GLN A 82 -8.88 5.36 11.47
N GLY A 83 -9.61 6.22 10.74
CA GLY A 83 -10.63 7.12 11.26
C GLY A 83 -10.16 8.55 11.52
N ALA A 84 -8.86 8.87 11.42
CA ALA A 84 -8.35 10.22 11.63
C ALA A 84 -8.93 11.23 10.62
N LEU A 85 -9.17 10.80 9.38
CA LEU A 85 -9.76 11.65 8.32
C LEU A 85 -11.29 11.76 8.39
N THR A 86 -11.94 11.23 9.43
CA THR A 86 -13.41 11.34 9.58
C THR A 86 -13.85 12.63 10.29
N GLY A 87 -12.90 13.41 10.83
CA GLY A 87 -13.18 14.62 11.61
C GLY A 87 -13.60 14.39 13.07
N LYS A 88 -13.83 13.13 13.49
CA LYS A 88 -14.26 12.81 14.87
C LYS A 88 -13.17 12.94 15.93
N TYR A 89 -11.90 12.97 15.51
CA TYR A 89 -10.76 13.13 16.40
C TYR A 89 -10.22 14.55 16.27
N THR A 90 -9.98 15.19 17.41
CA THR A 90 -9.44 16.54 17.51
C THR A 90 -8.21 16.52 18.42
N PRO A 91 -7.37 17.57 18.44
CA PRO A 91 -6.26 17.67 19.39
C PRO A 91 -6.70 17.50 20.86
N ALA A 92 -7.91 17.98 21.20
CA ALA A 92 -8.51 17.83 22.52
C ALA A 92 -9.14 16.44 22.76
N ASN A 93 -9.42 15.67 21.70
CA ASN A 93 -10.01 14.34 21.75
C ASN A 93 -9.28 13.37 20.80
N PRO A 94 -8.02 13.02 21.08
CA PRO A 94 -7.26 12.08 20.25
C PRO A 94 -7.79 10.65 20.41
N PRO A 95 -7.53 9.75 19.45
CA PRO A 95 -7.89 8.35 19.60
C PRO A 95 -7.11 7.70 20.76
N THR A 96 -7.75 6.77 21.46
CA THR A 96 -7.12 5.98 22.52
C THR A 96 -6.40 4.75 21.97
N GLY A 97 -5.60 4.10 22.82
CA GLY A 97 -4.87 2.87 22.49
C GLY A 97 -3.71 3.10 21.50
N PRO A 98 -3.32 2.07 20.73
CA PRO A 98 -2.18 2.15 19.80
C PRO A 98 -2.29 3.28 18.77
N ARG A 99 -3.52 3.65 18.36
CA ARG A 99 -3.78 4.74 17.43
C ARG A 99 -3.39 6.11 17.99
N GLY A 100 -3.49 6.31 19.30
CA GLY A 100 -3.06 7.55 19.96
C GLY A 100 -1.54 7.79 19.89
N ARG A 101 -0.75 6.75 19.61
CA ARG A 101 0.70 6.88 19.38
C ARG A 101 1.04 7.39 17.97
N ILE A 102 0.11 7.22 17.01
CA ILE A 102 0.27 7.65 15.62
C ILE A 102 -0.40 9.01 15.43
N TYR A 103 -1.66 9.12 15.86
CA TYR A 103 -2.48 10.33 15.74
C TYR A 103 -2.47 11.09 17.08
N THR A 104 -1.31 11.63 17.43
CA THR A 104 -1.13 12.45 18.64
C THR A 104 -1.88 13.78 18.53
N SER A 105 -2.08 14.47 19.66
CA SER A 105 -2.65 15.82 19.66
C SER A 105 -1.89 16.77 18.70
N ASP A 106 -0.56 16.74 18.74
CA ASP A 106 0.31 17.53 17.87
C ASP A 106 0.14 17.17 16.39
N PHE A 107 0.03 15.88 16.07
CA PHE A 107 -0.20 15.43 14.70
C PHE A 107 -1.56 15.90 14.20
N LEU A 108 -2.62 15.71 14.99
CA LEU A 108 -3.98 16.14 14.64
C LEU A 108 -4.10 17.65 14.49
N SER A 109 -3.33 18.43 15.24
CA SER A 109 -3.29 19.90 15.13
C SER A 109 -2.77 20.34 13.76
N LYS A 110 -1.83 19.59 13.16
CA LYS A 110 -1.28 19.87 11.84
C LYS A 110 -2.19 19.41 10.70
N VAL A 111 -2.98 18.36 10.93
CA VAL A 111 -3.91 17.81 9.94
C VAL A 111 -5.24 18.57 9.91
N ALA A 112 -5.68 19.14 11.03
CA ALA A 112 -6.91 19.92 11.14
C ALA A 112 -6.76 21.38 10.68
N ALA A 113 -5.54 21.84 10.42
CA ALA A 113 -5.28 23.16 9.86
C ALA A 113 -5.66 23.16 8.36
N PRO A 114 -6.46 24.14 7.90
CA PRO A 114 -6.84 24.27 6.48
C PRO A 114 -5.66 24.53 5.56
#